data_AF-A0A7Y4H049-F1
#
_entry.id   AF-A0A7Y4H049-F1
#
_cell.length_a   1.000
_cell.length_b   1.000
_cell.length_c   1.000
_cell.angle_alpha   90.00
_cell.angle_beta   90.00
_cell.angle_gamma   90.00
#
_symmetry.space_group_name_H-M   'P 1'
#
loop_
_entity.id
_entity.type
_entity.pdbx_description
1 polymer ?
#
loop_
_entity_poly.entity_id
_entity_poly.type
_entity_poly.pdbx_seq_one_letter_code
_entity_poly.pdbx_strand_id
1 'polypeptide(L)'
;MTKPRRRRRAGGCRTRAGTWGAALQGRAEFGLDQGRSAMPQIHADKQPVTQITIVESEPDKQAEALSVMTERARFMARQPGFISISLHRSLDGRRIVNYVQWQNSDLLRAAHQSPEFRKKWGHFDEITSEIDPHLYEVSAVLDGKA
;
A
#
# COMPACT_ATOMS: atom_id res chain seq x y z
N MET A 1 30.10 55.76 5.06
CA MET A 1 29.08 55.94 6.12
C MET A 1 27.82 55.18 5.76
N THR A 2 27.35 54.36 6.70
CA THR A 2 26.55 53.13 6.53
C THR A 2 25.04 53.42 6.66
N LYS A 3 24.21 52.84 5.78
CA LYS A 3 22.73 52.97 5.77
C LYS A 3 22.08 52.32 7.02
N PRO A 4 20.96 52.86 7.54
CA PRO A 4 20.33 52.32 8.74
C PRO A 4 19.34 51.18 8.44
N ARG A 5 19.41 50.13 9.28
CA ARG A 5 18.52 48.96 9.32
C ARG A 5 17.18 49.32 9.99
N ARG A 6 16.06 49.03 9.32
CA ARG A 6 14.71 49.07 9.92
C ARG A 6 14.46 47.80 10.74
N ARG A 7 14.18 47.96 12.04
CA ARG A 7 13.58 46.93 12.91
C ARG A 7 12.05 47.08 12.89
N ARG A 8 11.32 46.02 12.58
CA ARG A 8 9.85 45.94 12.77
C ARG A 8 9.56 45.35 14.16
N ARG A 9 8.70 46.03 14.93
CA ARG A 9 8.12 45.54 16.19
C ARG A 9 6.83 44.78 15.94
N ALA A 10 6.56 43.86 16.86
CA ALA A 10 5.51 42.86 16.88
C ALA A 10 4.13 43.38 17.33
N GLY A 11 3.11 42.58 17.01
CA GLY A 11 2.07 42.20 17.97
C GLY A 11 0.79 43.04 17.98
N GLY A 12 -0.33 42.40 17.59
CA GLY A 12 -1.67 42.93 17.78
C GLY A 12 -2.74 41.95 17.31
N CYS A 13 -3.01 40.93 18.12
CA CYS A 13 -4.13 40.00 17.96
C CYS A 13 -5.43 40.70 18.40
N ARG A 14 -6.50 40.60 17.59
CA ARG A 14 -7.89 40.68 18.04
C ARG A 14 -8.82 39.98 17.04
N THR A 15 -9.54 38.99 17.55
CA THR A 15 -10.72 38.30 16.99
C THR A 15 -11.93 39.26 17.02
N ARG A 16 -13.09 39.08 16.38
CA ARG A 16 -13.80 37.96 15.74
C ARG A 16 -14.99 38.55 14.91
N ALA A 17 -15.64 37.69 14.12
CA ALA A 17 -17.08 37.63 13.78
C ALA A 17 -17.51 37.99 12.33
N GLY A 18 -18.31 37.07 11.77
CA GLY A 18 -18.98 37.11 10.47
C GLY A 18 -19.17 35.68 9.94
N THR A 19 -20.08 34.88 10.53
CA THR A 19 -21.39 34.45 9.96
C THR A 19 -21.38 34.17 8.46
N TRP A 20 -21.59 32.91 8.06
CA TRP A 20 -22.40 32.33 6.95
C TRP A 20 -22.12 30.80 7.05
N GLY A 21 -23.03 29.85 7.19
CA GLY A 21 -24.34 29.72 6.55
C GLY A 21 -24.30 28.47 5.66
N ALA A 22 -24.63 27.31 6.24
CA ALA A 22 -25.18 26.10 5.63
C ALA A 22 -24.43 25.33 4.52
N ALA A 23 -24.75 24.03 4.48
CA ALA A 23 -24.60 23.06 3.40
C ALA A 23 -23.24 22.39 3.19
N LEU A 24 -23.04 21.22 3.81
CA LEU A 24 -22.47 20.06 3.14
C LEU A 24 -23.20 18.79 3.57
N GLN A 25 -24.18 18.43 2.74
CA GLN A 25 -24.76 17.10 2.61
C GLN A 25 -23.66 16.07 2.28
N GLY A 26 -23.85 14.84 2.77
CA GLY A 26 -23.32 13.64 2.12
C GLY A 26 -22.00 13.11 2.67
N ARG A 27 -22.00 12.56 3.89
CA ARG A 27 -21.07 11.46 4.16
C ARG A 27 -21.55 10.26 3.35
N ALA A 28 -20.89 9.97 2.24
CA ALA A 28 -20.92 8.64 1.68
C ALA A 28 -20.23 7.73 2.70
N GLU A 29 -21.03 7.13 3.59
CA GLU A 29 -20.61 5.99 4.37
C GLU A 29 -20.40 4.84 3.37
N PHE A 30 -19.16 4.70 2.89
CA PHE A 30 -18.73 3.46 2.26
C PHE A 30 -18.80 2.38 3.34
N GLY A 31 -19.94 1.68 3.38
CA GLY A 31 -20.09 0.45 4.12
C GLY A 31 -19.05 -0.53 3.62
N LEU A 32 -17.96 -0.68 4.39
CA LEU A 32 -17.13 -1.86 4.30
C LEU A 32 -17.99 -2.98 4.86
N ASP A 33 -18.47 -3.85 3.97
CA ASP A 33 -19.09 -5.11 4.31
C ASP A 33 -18.18 -5.87 5.29
N GLN A 34 -18.55 -5.82 6.57
CA GLN A 34 -17.97 -6.64 7.64
C GLN A 34 -18.57 -8.04 7.50
N GLY A 35 -18.20 -8.75 6.44
CA GLY A 35 -18.99 -9.88 5.95
C GLY A 35 -18.23 -11.09 5.38
N ARG A 36 -16.89 -11.07 5.27
CA ARG A 36 -16.03 -12.28 5.23
C ARG A 36 -14.58 -11.82 5.27
N SER A 37 -13.81 -12.25 6.27
CA SER A 37 -12.36 -12.35 6.05
C SER A 37 -12.19 -13.37 4.93
N ALA A 38 -12.09 -12.91 3.69
CA ALA A 38 -11.84 -13.77 2.55
C ALA A 38 -10.39 -14.23 2.64
N MET A 39 -10.17 -15.25 3.48
CA MET A 39 -8.89 -15.93 3.61
C MET A 39 -8.49 -16.43 2.22
N PRO A 40 -7.32 -16.03 1.69
CA PRO A 40 -6.84 -16.52 0.41
C PRO A 40 -6.88 -18.04 0.39
N GLN A 41 -7.43 -18.61 -0.69
CA GLN A 41 -7.41 -20.05 -0.90
C GLN A 41 -6.25 -20.39 -1.82
N ILE A 42 -5.46 -21.37 -1.42
CA ILE A 42 -4.28 -21.83 -2.16
C ILE A 42 -4.59 -23.24 -2.64
N HIS A 43 -4.58 -23.45 -3.95
CA HIS A 43 -4.89 -24.72 -4.59
C HIS A 43 -3.75 -25.08 -5.56
N ALA A 44 -3.40 -26.36 -5.66
CA ALA A 44 -2.39 -26.84 -6.60
C ALA A 44 -2.95 -27.07 -8.02
N ASP A 45 -4.27 -27.22 -8.14
CA ASP A 45 -5.00 -27.54 -9.36
C ASP A 45 -5.71 -26.31 -9.95
N LYS A 46 -5.35 -25.98 -11.19
CA LYS A 46 -5.74 -24.76 -11.95
C LYS A 46 -5.30 -23.46 -11.28
N GLN A 47 -4.15 -22.97 -11.70
CA GLN A 47 -3.42 -22.01 -10.89
C GLN A 47 -3.56 -20.58 -11.39
N PRO A 48 -4.14 -19.67 -10.57
CA PRO A 48 -3.77 -18.29 -10.67
C PRO A 48 -2.24 -18.14 -10.54
N VAL A 49 -1.67 -17.19 -11.26
CA VAL A 49 -0.26 -16.84 -11.10
C VAL A 49 -0.07 -16.23 -9.72
N THR A 50 0.90 -16.76 -8.97
CA THR A 50 1.27 -16.22 -7.66
C THR A 50 2.50 -15.35 -7.81
N GLN A 51 2.43 -14.10 -7.36
CA GLN A 51 3.62 -13.27 -7.15
C GLN A 51 3.95 -13.27 -5.66
N ILE A 52 5.19 -13.64 -5.34
CA ILE A 52 5.73 -13.45 -3.99
C ILE A 52 6.82 -12.39 -4.12
N THR A 53 6.74 -11.36 -3.28
CA THR A 53 7.75 -10.30 -3.21
C THR A 53 8.30 -10.24 -1.80
N ILE A 54 9.62 -10.37 -1.68
CA ILE A 54 10.33 -10.11 -0.43
C ILE A 54 10.87 -8.68 -0.50
N VAL A 55 10.58 -7.90 0.53
CA VAL A 55 11.14 -6.55 0.70
C VAL A 55 11.98 -6.56 1.96
N GLU A 56 13.26 -6.24 1.83
CA GLU A 56 14.15 -6.09 2.98
C GLU A 56 13.96 -4.71 3.61
N SER A 57 13.99 -4.67 4.94
CA SER A 57 13.87 -3.45 5.73
C SER A 57 14.83 -3.47 6.91
N GLU A 58 15.33 -2.31 7.29
CA GLU A 58 15.93 -2.16 8.61
C GLU A 58 14.86 -2.42 9.70
N PRO A 59 15.22 -3.08 10.83
CA PRO A 59 14.26 -3.41 11.88
C PRO A 59 13.38 -2.24 12.34
N ASP A 60 13.98 -1.06 12.51
CA ASP A 60 13.28 0.15 12.99
C ASP A 60 12.41 0.81 11.91
N LYS A 61 12.54 0.39 10.65
CA LYS A 61 11.80 0.93 9.49
C LYS A 61 10.70 0.00 8.98
N GLN A 62 10.58 -1.22 9.52
CA GLN A 62 9.62 -2.22 9.03
C GLN A 62 8.18 -1.71 9.05
N ALA A 63 7.78 -0.98 10.10
CA ALA A 63 6.42 -0.46 10.23
C ALA A 63 6.10 0.58 9.15
N GLU A 64 7.05 1.46 8.84
CA GLU A 64 6.92 2.45 7.78
C GLU A 64 6.86 1.78 6.41
N ALA A 65 7.77 0.85 6.13
CA ALA A 65 7.80 0.08 4.89
C ALA A 65 6.49 -0.70 4.69
N LEU A 66 5.95 -1.32 5.76
CA LEU A 66 4.68 -2.03 5.73
C LEU A 66 3.51 -1.11 5.43
N SER A 67 3.52 0.12 5.95
CA SER A 67 2.50 1.14 5.66
C SER A 67 2.45 1.47 4.16
N VAL A 68 3.61 1.73 3.56
CA VAL A 68 3.70 2.01 2.11
C VAL A 68 3.31 0.79 1.28
N MET A 69 3.74 -0.41 1.68
CA MET A 69 3.35 -1.65 1.02
C MET A 69 1.84 -1.92 1.11
N THR A 70 1.21 -1.56 2.23
CA THR A 70 -0.25 -1.67 2.40
C THR A 70 -0.99 -0.73 1.46
N GLU A 71 -0.50 0.49 1.25
CA GLU A 71 -1.08 1.41 0.29
C GLU A 71 -0.95 0.90 -1.15
N ARG A 72 0.24 0.40 -1.51
CA ARG A 72 0.48 -0.25 -2.81
C ARG A 72 -0.45 -1.45 -3.00
N ALA A 73 -0.59 -2.29 -1.98
CA ALA A 73 -1.48 -3.45 -2.00
C ALA A 73 -2.94 -3.07 -2.26
N ARG A 74 -3.45 -2.03 -1.60
CA ARG A 74 -4.82 -1.51 -1.83
C ARG A 74 -5.02 -1.02 -3.26
N PHE A 75 -3.99 -0.44 -3.87
CA PHE A 75 -4.05 -0.05 -5.28
C PHE A 75 -4.11 -1.28 -6.20
N MET A 76 -3.22 -2.26 -5.98
CA MET A 76 -3.18 -3.51 -6.76
C MET A 76 -4.49 -4.30 -6.63
N ALA A 77 -5.13 -4.26 -5.46
CA ALA A 77 -6.39 -4.95 -5.20
C ALA A 77 -7.59 -4.44 -6.05
N ARG A 78 -7.46 -3.24 -6.65
CA ARG A 78 -8.50 -2.66 -7.52
C ARG A 78 -8.29 -2.94 -9.00
N GLN A 79 -7.22 -3.62 -9.35
CA GLN A 79 -6.83 -3.82 -10.74
C GLN A 79 -7.55 -5.05 -11.35
N PRO A 80 -7.81 -5.04 -12.67
CA PRO A 80 -8.46 -6.17 -13.34
C PRO A 80 -7.66 -7.47 -13.20
N GLY A 81 -8.30 -8.57 -12.82
CA GLY A 81 -7.63 -9.87 -12.67
C GLY A 81 -7.00 -10.12 -11.30
N PHE A 82 -7.09 -9.16 -10.37
CA PHE A 82 -6.73 -9.36 -8.98
C PHE A 82 -7.62 -10.44 -8.31
N ILE A 83 -7.01 -11.31 -7.50
CA ILE A 83 -7.73 -12.33 -6.72
C ILE A 83 -7.55 -12.07 -5.23
N SER A 84 -6.30 -12.03 -4.74
CA SER A 84 -6.00 -11.84 -3.32
C SER A 84 -4.63 -11.22 -3.10
N ILE A 85 -4.45 -10.58 -1.94
CA ILE A 85 -3.17 -10.06 -1.45
C ILE A 85 -3.05 -10.34 0.04
N SER A 86 -1.86 -10.75 0.48
CA SER A 86 -1.54 -10.99 1.89
C SER A 86 -0.15 -10.48 2.20
N LEU A 87 -0.10 -9.47 3.06
CA LEU A 87 1.14 -8.88 3.55
C LEU A 87 1.52 -9.53 4.89
N HIS A 88 2.74 -10.04 4.96
CA HIS A 88 3.33 -10.59 6.15
C HIS A 88 4.50 -9.71 6.57
N ARG A 89 4.63 -9.46 7.87
CA ARG A 89 5.86 -8.92 8.45
C ARG A 89 6.62 -10.05 9.10
N SER A 90 7.93 -10.08 8.93
CA SER A 90 8.78 -10.99 9.69
C SER A 90 8.80 -10.57 11.16
N LEU A 91 8.99 -11.54 12.05
CA LEU A 91 9.06 -11.31 13.49
C LEU A 91 10.39 -10.70 13.94
N ASP A 92 11.44 -10.81 13.11
CA ASP A 92 12.76 -10.21 13.34
C ASP A 92 12.87 -8.75 12.87
N GLY A 93 11.80 -8.18 12.30
CA GLY A 93 11.77 -6.81 11.81
C GLY A 93 12.40 -6.60 10.43
N ARG A 94 12.99 -7.63 9.81
CA ARG A 94 13.89 -7.42 8.66
C ARG A 94 13.25 -7.59 7.29
N ARG A 95 12.05 -8.17 7.23
CA ARG A 95 11.40 -8.51 5.96
C ARG A 95 9.91 -8.24 5.96
N ILE A 96 9.41 -7.91 4.79
CA ILE A 96 7.98 -7.92 4.47
C ILE A 96 7.81 -8.88 3.29
N VAL A 97 6.83 -9.78 3.38
CA VAL A 97 6.46 -10.69 2.29
C VAL A 97 5.09 -10.30 1.77
N ASN A 98 5.01 -10.01 0.48
CA ASN A 98 3.77 -9.77 -0.23
C ASN A 98 3.41 -10.99 -1.08
N TYR A 99 2.39 -11.73 -0.67
CA TYR A 99 1.83 -12.86 -1.41
C TYR A 99 0.61 -12.38 -2.18
N VAL A 100 0.62 -12.51 -3.51
CA VAL A 100 -0.45 -11.99 -4.38
C VAL A 100 -0.88 -13.05 -5.38
N GLN A 101 -2.19 -13.25 -5.52
CA GLN A 101 -2.76 -14.15 -6.52
C GLN A 101 -3.45 -13.34 -7.63
N TRP A 102 -3.20 -13.74 -8.87
CA TRP A 102 -3.72 -13.10 -10.07
C TRP A 102 -4.24 -14.13 -11.06
N GLN A 103 -5.28 -13.78 -11.81
CA GLN A 103 -5.86 -14.67 -12.82
C GLN A 103 -4.83 -15.15 -13.86
N ASN A 104 -3.89 -14.28 -14.25
CA ASN A 104 -2.75 -14.62 -15.11
C ASN A 104 -1.63 -13.56 -15.00
N SER A 105 -0.46 -13.86 -15.56
CA SER A 105 0.73 -13.01 -15.54
C SER A 105 0.59 -11.75 -16.40
N ASP A 106 -0.25 -11.78 -17.45
CA ASP A 106 -0.45 -10.63 -18.35
C ASP A 106 -1.21 -9.50 -17.66
N LEU A 107 -2.28 -9.83 -16.92
CA LEU A 107 -3.04 -8.88 -16.11
C LEU A 107 -2.19 -8.30 -14.99
N LEU A 108 -1.38 -9.14 -14.32
CA LEU A 108 -0.43 -8.69 -13.29
C LEU A 108 0.60 -7.70 -13.87
N ARG A 109 1.13 -8.00 -15.05
CA ARG A 109 2.07 -7.13 -15.76
C ARG A 109 1.41 -5.82 -16.17
N ALA A 110 0.20 -5.87 -16.70
CA ALA A 110 -0.56 -4.67 -17.09
C ALA A 110 -0.80 -3.73 -15.90
N ALA A 111 -1.09 -4.27 -14.72
CA ALA A 111 -1.27 -3.49 -13.50
C ALA A 111 -0.01 -2.72 -13.09
N HIS A 112 1.16 -3.38 -13.14
CA HIS A 112 2.47 -2.75 -12.87
C HIS A 112 2.86 -1.72 -13.95
N GLN A 113 2.38 -1.89 -15.19
CA GLN A 113 2.65 -0.98 -16.30
C GLN A 113 1.68 0.22 -16.36
N SER A 114 0.64 0.24 -15.53
CA SER A 114 -0.33 1.33 -15.52
C SER A 114 0.34 2.68 -15.23
N PRO A 115 -0.06 3.77 -15.91
CA PRO A 115 0.53 5.09 -15.69
C PRO A 115 0.40 5.57 -14.23
N GLU A 116 -0.72 5.25 -13.57
CA GLU A 116 -0.95 5.59 -12.17
C GLU A 116 0.01 4.84 -11.25
N PHE A 117 0.26 3.55 -11.49
CA PHE A 117 1.22 2.77 -10.72
C PHE A 117 2.63 3.35 -10.83
N ARG A 118 3.10 3.58 -12.07
CA ARG A 118 4.45 4.12 -12.32
C ARG A 118 4.64 5.51 -11.73
N LYS A 119 3.62 6.38 -11.82
CA LYS A 119 3.70 7.73 -11.28
C LYS A 119 3.89 7.73 -9.75
N LYS A 120 3.28 6.78 -9.05
CA LYS A 120 3.23 6.78 -7.58
C LYS A 120 4.26 5.87 -6.93
N TRP A 121 4.61 4.76 -7.56
CA TRP A 121 5.55 3.76 -7.02
C TRP A 121 6.75 3.47 -7.93
N GLY A 122 6.93 4.22 -9.03
CA GLY A 122 8.10 4.05 -9.91
C GLY A 122 9.45 4.38 -9.26
N HIS A 123 9.44 5.07 -8.11
CA HIS A 123 10.62 5.39 -7.29
C HIS A 123 10.69 4.53 -6.01
N PHE A 124 9.83 3.52 -5.87
CA PHE A 124 9.74 2.75 -4.62
C PHE A 124 11.03 1.97 -4.33
N ASP A 125 11.75 1.57 -5.37
CA ASP A 125 13.06 0.90 -5.27
C ASP A 125 14.14 1.80 -4.63
N GLU A 126 13.92 3.13 -4.56
CA GLU A 126 14.82 4.08 -3.89
C GLU A 126 14.61 4.09 -2.36
N ILE A 127 13.49 3.52 -1.86
CA ILE A 127 13.07 3.59 -0.45
C ILE A 127 13.48 2.33 0.32
N THR A 128 13.59 1.18 -0.35
CA THR A 128 13.88 -0.12 0.29
C THR A 128 15.09 -0.77 -0.35
N SER A 129 16.04 -1.20 0.47
CA SER A 129 17.38 -1.60 0.01
C SER A 129 17.39 -2.81 -0.93
N GLU A 130 16.38 -3.67 -0.89
CA GLU A 130 16.25 -4.81 -1.80
C GLU A 130 14.77 -5.23 -1.92
N ILE A 131 14.28 -5.31 -3.17
CA ILE A 131 12.96 -5.85 -3.52
C ILE A 131 13.18 -7.02 -4.46
N ASP A 132 12.64 -8.18 -4.09
CA ASP A 132 12.83 -9.42 -4.83
C ASP A 132 11.47 -10.03 -5.24
N PRO A 133 10.88 -9.61 -6.38
CA PRO A 133 9.59 -10.10 -6.85
C PRO A 133 9.77 -11.26 -7.85
N HIS A 134 9.13 -12.39 -7.54
CA HIS A 134 9.15 -13.58 -8.41
C HIS A 134 7.76 -14.15 -8.64
N LEU A 135 7.58 -14.85 -9.76
CA LEU A 135 6.36 -15.58 -10.08
C LEU A 135 6.50 -17.06 -9.74
N TYR A 136 5.43 -17.62 -9.21
CA TYR A 136 5.38 -18.98 -8.69
C TYR A 136 4.08 -19.68 -9.10
N GLU A 137 4.20 -21.00 -9.14
CA GLU A 137 3.10 -21.95 -9.14
C GLU A 137 3.12 -22.70 -7.80
N VAL A 138 1.94 -23.00 -7.26
CA VAL A 138 1.72 -23.85 -6.11
C VAL A 138 1.94 -25.30 -6.52
N SER A 139 3.06 -25.91 -6.11
CA SER A 139 3.37 -27.31 -6.45
C SER A 139 2.67 -28.33 -5.56
N ALA A 140 2.37 -27.98 -4.31
CA ALA A 140 1.71 -28.85 -3.35
C ALA A 140 1.02 -28.03 -2.24
N VAL A 141 -0.09 -28.55 -1.72
CA VAL A 141 -0.74 -28.08 -0.50
C VAL A 141 -0.94 -29.29 0.40
N LEU A 142 -0.43 -29.21 1.63
CA LEU A 142 -0.53 -30.28 2.62
C LEU A 142 -1.21 -29.71 3.86
N ASP A 143 -2.34 -30.30 4.24
CA ASP A 143 -3.02 -29.92 5.48
C ASP A 143 -2.47 -30.74 6.64
N GLY A 144 -2.30 -30.09 7.81
CA GLY A 144 -1.99 -30.81 9.04
C GLY A 144 -3.13 -31.77 9.35
N LYS A 145 -2.84 -33.08 9.41
CA LYS A 145 -3.82 -34.07 9.87
C LYS A 145 -4.35 -33.62 11.24
N ALA A 146 -5.66 -33.43 11.35
CA ALA A 146 -6.36 -33.17 12.61
C ALA A 146 -6.19 -34.34 13.58
#